data_AF-A0A1M5ILW3-F1
#
_entry.id   AF-A0A1M5ILW3-F1
#
_cell.length_a   1.000
_cell.length_b   1.000
_cell.length_c   1.000
_cell.angle_alpha   90.00
_cell.angle_beta   90.00
_cell.angle_gamma   90.00
#
_symmetry.space_group_name_H-M   'P 1'
#
loop_
_entity.id
_entity.type
_entity.pdbx_description
1 polymer ?
#
loop_
_entity_poly.entity_id
_entity_poly.type
_entity_poly.pdbx_seq_one_letter_code
_entity_poly.pdbx_strand_id
1 'polypeptide(L)'
;MKKEKKYRKGVASGNSSDTVSSKAKTTYEQAFMQMNRMQKRGNKSIYLSPEHHERLTRIVQIIGDDKIPLFAYLNNILEHHFKVFVDMITKEFNEKYKGLF
;
A
#
# COMPACT_ATOMS: atom_id res chain seq x y z
N MET A 1 11.13 -31.47 56.36
CA MET A 1 10.96 -32.77 55.68
C MET A 1 11.20 -32.60 54.20
N LYS A 2 12.14 -33.38 53.65
CA LYS A 2 12.45 -33.49 52.22
C LYS A 2 11.29 -34.16 51.47
N LYS A 3 11.07 -33.80 50.20
CA LYS A 3 11.04 -34.75 49.07
C LYS A 3 10.97 -34.02 47.72
N GLU A 4 12.09 -34.10 47.00
CA GLU A 4 12.17 -34.03 45.54
C GLU A 4 11.24 -35.05 44.87
N LYS A 5 10.75 -34.73 43.66
CA LYS A 5 10.58 -35.74 42.60
C LYS A 5 11.19 -35.23 41.30
N LYS A 6 12.17 -36.02 40.85
CA LYS A 6 12.97 -35.89 39.63
C LYS A 6 12.22 -36.39 38.39
N TYR A 7 12.47 -35.69 37.27
CA TYR A 7 12.72 -36.13 35.88
C TYR A 7 11.82 -37.15 35.14
N ARG A 8 11.36 -36.75 33.94
CA ARG A 8 11.48 -37.42 32.62
C ARG A 8 11.38 -36.33 31.52
N LYS A 9 12.36 -35.98 30.66
CA LYS A 9 13.20 -36.65 29.62
C LYS A 9 12.53 -36.71 28.22
N GLY A 10 13.13 -35.99 27.26
CA GLY A 10 13.02 -36.14 25.78
C GLY A 10 11.73 -35.57 25.19
N VAL A 11 11.71 -34.80 24.10
CA VAL A 11 12.39 -35.04 22.81
C VAL A 11 12.65 -33.70 22.11
N ALA A 12 13.88 -33.47 21.68
CA ALA A 12 14.21 -32.48 20.67
C ALA A 12 13.70 -32.96 19.31
N SER A 13 12.91 -32.14 18.61
CA SER A 13 12.60 -32.37 17.20
C SER A 13 12.96 -31.11 16.41
N GLY A 14 14.11 -31.22 15.75
CA GLY A 14 14.47 -30.64 14.46
C GLY A 14 13.96 -29.26 14.10
N ASN A 15 14.91 -28.34 13.95
CA ASN A 15 14.84 -27.36 12.87
C ASN A 15 14.54 -28.10 11.55
N SER A 16 13.46 -27.71 10.89
CA SER A 16 13.32 -27.89 9.45
C SER A 16 12.66 -26.62 8.94
N SER A 17 13.48 -25.89 8.21
CA SER A 17 13.13 -24.72 7.43
C SER A 17 11.97 -25.06 6.48
N ASP A 18 10.80 -24.51 6.74
CA ASP A 18 9.86 -24.19 5.67
C ASP A 18 9.92 -22.69 5.44
N THR A 19 10.98 -22.32 4.70
CA THR A 19 10.95 -21.19 3.79
C THR A 19 9.74 -21.34 2.87
N VAL A 20 8.61 -20.76 3.28
CA VAL A 20 7.59 -20.34 2.34
C VAL A 20 7.49 -18.84 2.48
N SER A 21 8.26 -18.16 1.63
CA SER A 21 8.05 -16.76 1.28
C SER A 21 6.64 -16.64 0.71
N SER A 22 5.64 -16.56 1.59
CA SER A 22 4.37 -15.98 1.24
C SER A 22 4.65 -14.48 1.13
N LYS A 23 5.09 -14.04 -0.04
CA LYS A 23 4.66 -12.72 -0.51
C LYS A 23 3.14 -12.80 -0.51
N ALA A 24 2.52 -12.51 0.63
CA ALA A 24 1.09 -12.34 0.74
C ALA A 24 0.75 -11.37 -0.38
N LYS A 25 0.03 -11.86 -1.39
CA LYS A 25 -0.38 -11.03 -2.52
C LYS A 25 -1.14 -9.87 -1.89
N THR A 26 -0.53 -8.69 -1.87
CA THR A 26 -1.18 -7.49 -1.34
C THR A 26 -2.47 -7.32 -2.11
N THR A 27 -3.60 -7.33 -1.40
CA THR A 27 -4.90 -7.16 -2.05
C THR A 27 -5.01 -5.74 -2.58
N TYR A 28 -5.87 -5.54 -3.58
CA TYR A 28 -6.13 -4.20 -4.10
C TYR A 28 -6.58 -3.24 -2.99
N GLU A 29 -7.43 -3.73 -2.09
CA GLU A 29 -7.90 -3.00 -0.91
C GLU A 29 -6.74 -2.60 0.01
N GLN A 30 -5.79 -3.50 0.30
CA GLN A 30 -4.61 -3.18 1.09
C GLN A 30 -3.71 -2.14 0.41
N ALA A 31 -3.63 -2.15 -0.92
CA ALA A 31 -2.80 -1.23 -1.68
C ALA A 31 -3.41 0.17 -1.81
N PHE A 32 -4.73 0.28 -2.02
CA PHE A 32 -5.37 1.54 -2.43
C PHE A 32 -6.51 2.01 -1.53
N MET A 33 -7.03 1.15 -0.66
CA MET A 33 -8.09 1.48 0.30
C MET A 33 -7.50 1.72 1.69
N GLN A 34 -6.55 2.66 1.76
CA GLN A 34 -5.98 3.12 3.02
C GLN A 34 -6.36 4.58 3.26
N MET A 35 -6.88 4.86 4.45
CA MET A 35 -7.11 6.23 4.91
C MET A 35 -5.77 6.84 5.29
N ASN A 36 -5.07 7.40 4.30
CA ASN A 36 -3.83 8.12 4.57
C ASN A 36 -4.15 9.32 5.49
N ARG A 37 -3.44 9.43 6.62
CA ARG A 37 -3.53 10.57 7.54
C ARG A 37 -2.90 11.81 6.90
N MET A 38 -3.46 12.28 5.78
CA MET A 38 -3.10 13.58 5.24
C MET A 38 -3.63 14.67 6.16
N GLN A 39 -2.72 15.55 6.58
CA GLN A 39 -3.03 16.76 7.30
C GLN A 39 -3.82 17.71 6.38
N LYS A 40 -5.16 17.66 6.50
CA LYS A 40 -6.15 18.52 5.82
C LYS A 40 -6.21 18.36 4.29
N ARG A 41 -7.44 18.40 3.77
CA ARG A 41 -7.70 18.65 2.35
C ARG A 41 -7.04 19.97 1.97
N GLY A 42 -6.06 19.94 1.08
CA GLY A 42 -5.48 21.17 0.52
C GLY A 42 -6.56 22.02 -0.16
N ASN A 43 -6.26 23.29 -0.46
CA ASN A 43 -7.16 24.21 -1.15
C ASN A 43 -7.12 24.08 -2.68
N LYS A 44 -6.52 23.01 -3.21
CA LYS A 44 -6.34 22.78 -4.65
C LYS A 44 -7.30 21.68 -5.11
N SER A 45 -7.96 21.93 -6.23
CA SER A 45 -8.84 20.99 -6.91
C SER A 45 -8.33 20.75 -8.32
N ILE A 46 -8.37 19.49 -8.76
CA ILE A 46 -8.10 19.13 -10.16
C ILE A 46 -9.41 18.71 -10.82
N TYR A 47 -9.58 19.06 -12.08
CA TYR A 47 -10.72 18.60 -12.87
C TYR A 47 -10.52 17.12 -13.24
N LEU A 48 -11.57 16.33 -13.10
CA LEU A 48 -11.68 15.00 -13.70
C LEU A 48 -12.85 14.98 -14.67
N SER A 49 -12.70 14.24 -15.77
CA SER A 49 -13.82 13.99 -16.65
C SER A 49 -14.96 13.28 -15.90
N PRO A 50 -16.23 13.48 -16.31
CA PRO A 50 -17.36 12.83 -15.65
C PRO A 50 -17.23 11.30 -15.62
N GLU A 51 -16.73 10.71 -16.71
CA GLU A 51 -16.51 9.26 -16.82
C GLU A 51 -15.47 8.75 -15.80
N HIS A 52 -14.36 9.46 -15.63
CA HIS A 52 -13.37 9.09 -14.63
C HIS A 52 -13.91 9.27 -13.22
N HIS A 53 -14.64 10.35 -12.96
CA HIS A 53 -15.25 10.60 -11.66
C HIS A 53 -16.22 9.47 -11.28
N GLU A 54 -17.10 9.05 -12.20
CA GLU A 54 -18.05 7.97 -11.97
C GLU A 54 -17.35 6.63 -11.67
N ARG A 55 -16.32 6.29 -12.46
CA ARG A 55 -15.55 5.05 -12.27
C ARG A 55 -14.85 5.02 -10.91
N LEU A 56 -14.15 6.10 -10.54
CA LEU A 56 -13.46 6.17 -9.26
C LEU A 56 -14.45 6.14 -8.09
N THR A 57 -15.60 6.80 -8.23
CA THR A 57 -16.67 6.80 -7.23
C THR A 57 -17.21 5.38 -7.00
N ARG A 58 -17.53 4.63 -8.07
CA ARG A 58 -17.98 3.23 -7.95
C ARG A 58 -16.95 2.34 -7.26
N ILE A 59 -15.67 2.50 -7.56
CA ILE A 59 -14.61 1.72 -6.92
C ILE A 59 -14.58 1.95 -5.41
N VAL A 60 -14.64 3.21 -4.99
CA VAL A 60 -14.63 3.58 -3.58
C VAL A 60 -15.88 3.07 -2.85
N GLN A 61 -17.05 3.14 -3.49
CA GLN A 61 -18.29 2.64 -2.92
C GLN A 61 -18.27 1.12 -2.73
N ILE A 62 -17.87 0.38 -3.77
CA ILE A 62 -17.97 -1.09 -3.78
C ILE A 62 -16.82 -1.74 -3.00
N ILE A 63 -15.59 -1.26 -3.19
CA ILE A 63 -14.39 -1.87 -2.59
C ILE A 63 -13.99 -1.18 -1.29
N GLY A 64 -14.14 0.15 -1.23
CA GLY A 64 -13.85 0.93 -0.03
C GLY A 64 -14.98 0.92 1.01
N ASP A 65 -16.12 0.29 0.72
CA ASP A 65 -17.28 0.15 1.61
C ASP A 65 -17.72 1.49 2.22
N ASP A 66 -17.68 2.56 1.40
CA ASP A 66 -17.93 3.96 1.77
C ASP A 66 -17.11 4.51 2.96
N LYS A 67 -16.11 3.77 3.43
CA LYS A 67 -15.24 4.13 4.58
C LYS A 67 -14.10 5.06 4.18
N ILE A 68 -13.87 5.24 2.89
CA ILE A 68 -12.73 6.01 2.37
C ILE A 68 -13.27 7.10 1.44
N PRO A 69 -12.88 8.36 1.65
CA PRO A 69 -13.28 9.42 0.74
C PRO A 69 -12.53 9.31 -0.59
N LEU A 70 -13.18 9.74 -1.67
CA LEU A 70 -12.64 9.70 -3.03
C LEU A 70 -11.24 10.31 -3.17
N PHE A 71 -10.96 11.40 -2.44
CA PHE A 71 -9.65 12.05 -2.48
C PHE A 71 -8.53 11.17 -1.89
N ALA A 72 -8.83 10.37 -0.86
CA ALA A 72 -7.83 9.49 -0.25
C ALA A 72 -7.45 8.37 -1.22
N TYR A 73 -8.45 7.77 -1.87
CA TYR A 73 -8.22 6.79 -2.93
C TYR A 73 -7.40 7.38 -4.09
N LEU A 74 -7.77 8.57 -4.58
CA LEU A 74 -7.01 9.25 -5.65
C LEU A 74 -5.56 9.53 -5.25
N ASN A 75 -5.33 9.97 -4.00
CA ASN A 75 -3.97 10.17 -3.50
C ASN A 75 -3.17 8.87 -3.47
N ASN A 76 -3.77 7.75 -3.07
CA ASN A 76 -3.09 6.45 -3.07
C ASN A 76 -2.72 6.00 -4.49
N ILE A 77 -3.60 6.25 -5.48
CA ILE A 77 -3.29 6.01 -6.90
C ILE A 77 -2.09 6.84 -7.34
N LEU A 78 -2.08 8.15 -7.02
CA LEU A 78 -0.99 9.05 -7.40
C LEU A 78 0.33 8.67 -6.72
N GLU A 79 0.30 8.34 -5.43
CA GLU A 79 1.48 7.90 -4.68
C GLU A 79 2.07 6.62 -5.29
N HIS A 80 1.21 5.65 -5.63
CA HIS A 80 1.65 4.45 -6.33
C HIS A 80 2.23 4.77 -7.71
N HIS A 81 1.56 5.63 -8.49
CA HIS A 81 2.04 6.08 -9.79
C HIS A 81 3.44 6.69 -9.67
N PHE A 82 3.64 7.63 -8.74
CA PHE A 82 4.96 8.23 -8.54
C PHE A 82 5.99 7.19 -8.10
N LYS A 83 5.64 6.26 -7.22
CA LYS A 83 6.56 5.20 -6.80
C LYS A 83 7.01 4.31 -7.96
N VAL A 84 6.10 3.94 -8.86
CA VAL A 84 6.41 3.07 -10.01
C VAL A 84 7.18 3.81 -11.09
N PHE A 85 6.88 5.10 -11.30
CA PHE A 85 7.38 5.87 -12.44
C PHE A 85 8.44 6.92 -12.07
N VAL A 86 8.88 7.02 -10.81
CA VAL A 86 9.82 8.06 -10.35
C VAL A 86 11.06 8.15 -11.23
N ASP A 87 11.71 7.01 -11.52
CA ASP A 87 12.95 7.01 -12.31
C ASP A 87 12.72 7.50 -13.75
N MET A 88 11.60 7.09 -14.36
CA MET A 88 11.22 7.51 -15.72
C MET A 88 10.90 9.00 -15.75
N ILE A 89 10.08 9.46 -14.81
CA ILE A 89 9.71 10.87 -14.67
C ILE A 89 10.95 11.72 -14.45
N THR A 90 11.85 11.34 -13.54
CA THR A 90 13.09 12.07 -13.24
C THR A 90 14.03 12.10 -14.44
N LYS A 91 14.18 10.98 -15.16
CA LYS A 91 15.00 10.92 -16.37
C LYS A 91 14.48 11.89 -17.43
N GLU A 92 13.20 11.79 -17.80
CA GLU A 92 12.62 12.68 -18.82
C GLU A 92 12.62 14.15 -18.39
N PHE A 93 12.35 14.42 -17.12
CA PHE A 93 12.40 15.78 -16.57
C PHE A 93 13.79 16.37 -16.74
N ASN A 94 14.84 15.64 -16.39
CA ASN A 94 16.22 16.10 -16.51
C ASN A 94 16.66 16.27 -17.98
N GLU A 95 16.25 15.38 -18.87
CA GLU A 95 16.57 15.49 -20.30
C GLU A 95 15.95 16.75 -20.93
N LYS A 96 14.68 17.03 -20.62
CA LYS A 96 13.98 18.23 -21.13
C LYS A 96 14.44 19.50 -20.44
N TYR A 97 14.80 19.45 -19.16
CA TYR A 97 15.28 20.60 -18.41
C TYR A 97 16.70 21.03 -18.82
N LYS A 98 17.56 20.08 -19.23
CA LYS A 98 18.90 20.37 -19.77
C LYS A 98 18.89 21.14 -21.09
N GLY A 99 17.76 21.19 -21.80
CA GLY A 99 17.62 21.96 -23.05
C GLY A 99 17.24 23.44 -22.86
N LEU A 100 17.13 23.92 -21.62
CA LEU A 100 16.72 25.29 -21.31
C LEU A 100 17.89 26.28 -21.14
N PHE A 101 19.15 25.81 -21.16
CA PHE A 101 20.36 26.64 -21.10
C PHE A 101 21.46 26.10 -22.01
#